data_AF-A0A396HC75-F1
#
_entry.id   AF-A0A396HC75-F1
#
_cell.length_a   1.000
_cell.length_b   1.000
_cell.length_c   1.000
_cell.angle_alpha   90.00
_cell.angle_beta   90.00
_cell.angle_gamma   90.00
#
_symmetry.space_group_name_H-M   'P 1'
#
loop_
_entity.id
_entity.type
_entity.pdbx_description
1 polymer ?
#
loop_
_entity_poly.entity_id
_entity_poly.type
_entity_poly.pdbx_seq_one_letter_code
_entity_poly.pdbx_strand_id
1 'polypeptide(L)'
;MPFTIQAAEEHALPIVLFSTGSACSFLSALHFCTLFQKGLIPLKDESYLTNGYLDNRVDGIPGLQNFRLKDLLDVLRTTNPNDFRVNFIIETEDRFHKASTIVFNTYDELESGVLNALYSMFPSLYTIGPLTSLLNQTPHNH
;
A
#
# COMPACT_ATOMS: atom_id res chain seq x y z
N MET A 1 7.36 8.57 -5.74
CA MET A 1 8.35 8.47 -4.64
C MET A 1 8.02 9.52 -3.59
N PRO A 2 8.10 9.25 -2.29
CA PRO A 2 7.55 10.15 -1.28
C PRO A 2 8.27 11.51 -1.17
N PHE A 3 9.54 11.61 -1.58
CA PHE A 3 10.27 12.88 -1.63
C PHE A 3 9.71 13.85 -2.68
N THR A 4 9.07 13.36 -3.75
CA THR A 4 8.55 14.23 -4.82
C THR A 4 7.35 15.05 -4.35
N ILE A 5 6.67 14.62 -3.28
CA ILE A 5 5.56 15.34 -2.67
C ILE A 5 6.07 16.64 -2.07
N GLN A 6 7.16 16.58 -1.29
CA GLN A 6 7.80 17.78 -0.73
C GLN A 6 8.31 18.70 -1.84
N ALA A 7 8.95 18.15 -2.88
CA ALA A 7 9.41 18.96 -4.01
C ALA A 7 8.24 19.67 -4.72
N ALA A 8 7.10 19.00 -4.88
CA ALA A 8 5.91 19.60 -5.47
C ALA A 8 5.33 20.72 -4.57
N GLU A 9 5.27 20.50 -3.25
CA GLU A 9 4.86 21.53 -2.28
C GLU A 9 5.78 22.77 -2.33
N GLU A 10 7.10 22.59 -2.32
CA GLU A 10 8.09 23.67 -2.36
C GLU A 10 7.98 24.53 -3.63
N HIS A 11 7.56 23.93 -4.75
CA HIS A 11 7.37 24.59 -6.03
C HIS A 11 5.91 24.94 -6.35
N ALA A 12 4.98 24.74 -5.41
CA ALA A 12 3.55 24.94 -5.61
C ALA A 12 2.98 24.23 -6.86
N LEU A 13 3.48 23.03 -7.16
CA LEU A 13 3.04 22.19 -8.27
C LEU A 13 2.03 21.13 -7.81
N PRO A 14 1.02 20.78 -8.62
CA PRO A 14 0.20 19.61 -8.35
C PRO A 14 1.03 18.33 -8.53
N ILE A 15 0.74 17.32 -7.71
CA ILE A 15 1.39 16.01 -7.83
C ILE A 15 0.37 14.88 -7.92
N VAL A 16 0.55 14.05 -8.94
CA VAL A 16 -0.14 12.77 -9.09
C VAL A 16 0.83 11.66 -8.73
N LEU A 17 0.49 10.86 -7.74
CA LEU A 17 1.24 9.66 -7.40
C LEU A 17 0.68 8.48 -8.18
N PHE A 18 1.55 7.75 -8.86
CA PHE A 18 1.19 6.50 -9.52
C PHE A 18 1.68 5.31 -8.68
N SER A 19 0.74 4.50 -8.19
CA SER A 19 1.06 3.25 -7.50
C SER A 19 1.29 2.13 -8.52
N THR A 20 2.50 1.57 -8.50
CA THR A 20 2.87 0.41 -9.33
C THR A 20 2.46 -0.92 -8.71
N GLY A 21 2.17 -0.94 -7.40
CA GLY A 21 1.60 -2.09 -6.70
C GLY A 21 0.07 -2.10 -6.73
N SER A 22 -0.51 -3.22 -6.30
CA SER A 22 -1.97 -3.34 -6.14
C SER A 22 -2.51 -2.38 -5.08
N ALA A 23 -3.81 -2.08 -5.14
CA ALA A 23 -4.47 -1.31 -4.08
C ALA A 23 -4.31 -2.02 -2.72
N CYS A 24 -4.36 -3.35 -2.71
CA CYS A 24 -4.21 -4.16 -1.50
C CYS A 24 -2.83 -3.97 -0.85
N SER A 25 -1.77 -3.93 -1.66
CA SER A 25 -0.40 -3.71 -1.19
C SER A 25 -0.26 -2.31 -0.56
N PHE A 26 -0.89 -1.31 -1.19
CA PHE A 26 -0.89 0.07 -0.70
C PHE A 26 -1.65 0.20 0.62
N LEU A 27 -2.87 -0.35 0.71
CA LEU A 27 -3.63 -0.36 1.96
C LEU A 27 -2.87 -1.08 3.08
N SER A 28 -2.22 -2.21 2.76
CA SER A 28 -1.38 -2.92 3.73
C SER A 28 -0.27 -2.01 4.26
N ALA A 29 0.41 -1.27 3.38
CA ALA A 29 1.47 -0.33 3.75
C ALA A 29 0.98 0.80 4.68
N LEU A 30 -0.23 1.34 4.43
CA LEU A 30 -0.84 2.38 5.29
C LEU A 30 -1.16 1.88 6.71
N HIS A 31 -1.19 0.57 6.95
CA HIS A 31 -1.46 0.03 8.26
C HIS A 31 -0.21 -0.46 8.99
N PHE A 32 0.99 -0.21 8.46
CA PHE A 32 2.24 -0.64 9.11
C PHE A 32 2.42 -0.02 10.50
N CYS A 33 2.13 1.27 10.65
CA CYS A 33 2.17 1.92 11.96
C CYS A 33 1.20 1.25 12.95
N THR A 34 0.00 0.89 12.50
CA THR A 34 -0.99 0.16 13.31
C THR A 34 -0.49 -1.24 13.70
N LEU A 35 0.13 -1.98 12.76
CA LEU A 35 0.68 -3.32 13.03
C LEU A 35 1.83 -3.25 14.04
N PHE A 36 2.66 -2.22 13.96
CA PHE A 36 3.74 -1.96 14.92
C PHE A 36 3.18 -1.63 16.31
N GLN A 37 2.20 -0.73 16.40
CA GLN A 37 1.54 -0.37 17.67
C GLN A 37 0.82 -1.56 18.32
N LYS A 38 0.27 -2.48 17.52
CA LYS A 38 -0.33 -3.74 17.99
C LYS A 38 0.70 -4.80 18.42
N GLY A 39 2.00 -4.54 18.24
CA GLY A 39 3.07 -5.48 18.55
C GLY A 39 3.10 -6.72 17.65
N LEU A 40 2.53 -6.62 16.44
CA LEU A 40 2.56 -7.70 15.45
C LEU A 40 3.88 -7.70 14.65
N ILE A 41 4.54 -6.54 14.57
CA ILE A 41 5.86 -6.34 14.00
C ILE A 41 6.72 -5.43 14.90
N PRO A 42 8.07 -5.57 14.87
CA PRO A 42 8.80 -6.67 14.25
C PRO A 42 8.48 -8.01 14.91
N LEU A 43 8.80 -9.11 14.24
CA LEU A 43 8.71 -10.44 14.80
C LEU A 43 9.67 -10.56 15.99
N LYS A 44 9.30 -11.35 16.99
CA LYS A 44 10.12 -11.51 18.20
C LYS A 44 11.46 -12.17 17.91
N ASP A 45 11.46 -13.19 17.05
CA ASP A 45 12.62 -13.96 16.63
C ASP A 45 12.30 -14.75 15.35
N GLU A 46 13.29 -15.40 14.75
CA GLU A 46 13.15 -16.14 13.50
C GLU A 46 12.20 -17.34 13.59
N SER A 47 11.90 -17.86 14.78
CA SER A 47 10.95 -18.98 14.92
C SER A 47 9.56 -18.61 14.43
N TYR A 48 9.21 -17.31 14.43
CA TYR A 48 7.92 -16.80 13.98
C TYR A 48 7.70 -17.03 12.48
N LEU A 49 8.77 -17.28 11.71
CA LEU A 49 8.68 -17.61 10.29
C LEU A 49 8.16 -19.04 10.03
N THR A 50 8.27 -19.95 11.01
CA THR A 50 7.95 -21.38 10.84
C THR A 50 6.98 -21.93 11.88
N ASN A 51 6.78 -21.24 13.01
CA ASN A 51 5.95 -21.72 14.13
C ASN A 51 4.44 -21.49 13.95
N GLY A 52 4.00 -21.04 12.77
CA GLY A 52 2.60 -20.73 12.48
C GLY A 52 2.14 -19.32 12.91
N TYR A 53 3.00 -18.49 13.49
CA TYR A 53 2.63 -17.13 13.89
C TYR A 53 2.11 -16.28 12.71
N LEU A 54 2.71 -16.46 11.53
CA LEU A 54 2.27 -15.72 10.34
C LEU A 54 0.88 -16.16 9.81
N ASP A 55 0.31 -17.24 10.34
CA ASP A 55 -1.08 -17.66 10.04
C ASP A 55 -2.13 -16.88 10.84
N ASN A 56 -1.70 -16.05 11.81
CA ASN A 56 -2.60 -15.17 12.54
C ASN A 56 -3.32 -14.21 11.61
N ARG A 57 -4.63 -14.06 11.81
CA ARG A 57 -5.48 -13.14 11.06
C ARG A 57 -5.13 -11.69 11.39
N VAL A 58 -5.23 -10.84 10.38
CA VAL A 58 -5.06 -9.40 10.50
C VAL A 58 -6.45 -8.80 10.64
N ASP A 59 -6.90 -8.66 11.89
CA ASP A 59 -8.22 -8.11 12.19
C ASP A 59 -8.19 -6.59 12.39
N GLY A 60 -9.30 -5.95 12.03
CA GLY A 60 -9.52 -4.50 12.24
C GLY A 60 -8.97 -3.59 11.14
N ILE A 61 -8.65 -4.12 9.96
CA ILE A 61 -8.36 -3.33 8.76
C ILE A 61 -9.52 -3.49 7.76
N PRO A 62 -10.36 -2.45 7.57
CA PRO A 62 -11.39 -2.48 6.53
C PRO A 62 -10.77 -2.75 5.16
N GLY A 63 -11.35 -3.68 4.39
CA GLY A 63 -10.88 -4.02 3.04
C GLY A 63 -9.86 -5.16 2.97
N LEU A 64 -9.23 -5.55 4.07
CA LEU A 64 -8.33 -6.72 4.14
C LEU A 64 -8.98 -7.90 4.87
N GLN A 65 -10.27 -8.15 4.61
CA GLN A 65 -10.98 -9.24 5.29
C GLN A 65 -10.34 -10.59 4.92
N ASN A 66 -10.08 -11.43 5.93
CA ASN A 66 -9.47 -12.77 5.81
C ASN A 66 -7.97 -12.81 5.49
N PHE A 67 -7.27 -11.69 5.54
CA PHE A 67 -5.81 -11.70 5.43
C PHE A 67 -5.16 -12.26 6.69
N ARG A 68 -4.07 -12.99 6.50
CA ARG A 68 -3.13 -13.39 7.56
C ARG A 68 -1.87 -12.54 7.46
N LEU A 69 -1.07 -12.53 8.51
CA LEU A 69 0.22 -11.82 8.51
C LEU A 69 1.13 -12.25 7.34
N LYS A 70 1.10 -13.53 6.94
CA LYS A 70 1.87 -14.00 5.76
C LYS A 70 1.35 -13.49 4.42
N ASP A 71 0.09 -13.07 4.34
CA ASP A 71 -0.54 -12.58 3.11
C ASP A 71 -0.26 -11.08 2.90
N LEU A 72 0.24 -10.37 3.93
CA LEU A 72 0.72 -9.00 3.83
C LEU A 72 2.12 -8.94 3.18
N LEU A 73 2.60 -7.72 2.95
CA LEU A 73 3.93 -7.46 2.39
C LEU A 73 5.04 -8.16 3.18
N ASP A 74 5.93 -8.84 2.47
CA ASP A 74 7.02 -9.65 3.03
C ASP A 74 8.02 -8.85 3.88
N VAL A 75 8.14 -7.55 3.62
CA VAL A 75 8.93 -6.58 4.40
C VAL A 75 8.59 -6.60 5.90
N LEU A 76 7.37 -7.00 6.26
CA LEU A 76 6.91 -7.15 7.64
C LEU A 76 7.58 -8.32 8.37
N ARG A 77 8.18 -9.27 7.64
CA ARG A 77 8.82 -10.47 8.17
C ARG A 77 10.25 -10.18 8.65
N THR A 78 10.38 -9.16 9.50
CA THR A 78 11.66 -8.72 10.05
C THR A 78 11.65 -8.84 11.57
N THR A 79 12.79 -9.22 12.14
CA THR A 79 13.04 -9.20 13.60
C THR A 79 13.71 -7.90 14.05
N ASN A 80 14.13 -7.06 13.09
CA ASN A 80 14.82 -5.82 13.37
C ASN A 80 13.80 -4.68 13.61
N PRO A 81 13.73 -4.09 14.82
CA PRO A 81 12.86 -2.94 15.08
C PRO A 81 13.24 -1.68 14.29
N ASN A 82 14.47 -1.63 13.74
CA ASN A 82 14.97 -0.55 12.91
C ASN A 82 15.17 -1.01 11.45
N ASP A 83 14.35 -1.94 10.95
CA ASP A 83 14.41 -2.35 9.54
C ASP A 83 14.13 -1.12 8.65
N PHE A 84 15.12 -0.76 7.83
CA PHE A 84 15.05 0.45 7.01
C PHE A 84 13.87 0.45 6.05
N ARG A 85 13.41 -0.72 5.60
CA ARG A 85 12.29 -0.83 4.66
C ARG A 85 10.96 -0.58 5.37
N VAL A 86 10.80 -1.10 6.59
CA VAL A 86 9.61 -0.85 7.43
C VAL A 86 9.55 0.63 7.79
N ASN A 87 10.66 1.20 8.28
CA ASN A 87 10.75 2.61 8.63
C ASN A 87 10.48 3.51 7.42
N PHE A 88 11.06 3.17 6.26
CA PHE A 88 10.77 3.88 5.02
C PHE A 88 9.28 3.86 4.71
N ILE A 89 8.58 2.72 4.82
CA ILE A 89 7.15 2.67 4.52
C ILE A 89 6.34 3.52 5.51
N ILE A 90 6.61 3.41 6.82
CA ILE A 90 5.93 4.18 7.87
C ILE A 90 6.12 5.69 7.66
N GLU A 91 7.35 6.14 7.38
CA GLU A 91 7.64 7.57 7.13
C GLU A 91 6.93 8.13 5.89
N THR A 92 6.44 7.26 5.01
CA THR A 92 5.86 7.64 3.73
C THR A 92 4.34 7.65 3.75
N GLU A 93 3.75 6.92 4.70
CA GLU A 93 2.30 6.93 4.99
C GLU A 93 1.78 8.36 5.17
N ASP A 94 2.35 9.12 6.11
CA ASP A 94 1.94 10.50 6.40
C ASP A 94 2.08 11.43 5.19
N ARG A 95 3.01 11.13 4.29
CA ARG A 95 3.26 11.95 3.10
C ARG A 95 2.23 11.69 2.02
N PHE A 96 1.67 10.48 1.91
CA PHE A 96 0.69 10.16 0.88
C PHE A 96 -0.59 10.99 1.01
N HIS A 97 -0.99 11.35 2.24
CA HIS A 97 -2.11 12.25 2.48
C HIS A 97 -1.91 13.67 1.93
N LYS A 98 -0.66 14.06 1.62
CA LYS A 98 -0.32 15.36 1.04
C LYS A 98 -0.31 15.36 -0.49
N ALA A 99 -0.45 14.20 -1.13
CA ALA A 99 -0.54 14.12 -2.57
C ALA A 99 -1.87 14.72 -3.06
N SER A 100 -1.86 15.39 -4.21
CA SER A 100 -3.09 15.93 -4.80
C SER A 100 -4.00 14.80 -5.28
N THR A 101 -3.43 13.76 -5.86
CA THR A 101 -4.15 12.60 -6.40
C THR A 101 -3.29 11.33 -6.36
N ILE A 102 -3.92 10.18 -6.11
CA ILE A 102 -3.29 8.85 -6.23
C ILE A 102 -3.97 8.05 -7.35
N VAL A 103 -3.18 7.42 -8.21
CA VAL A 103 -3.65 6.63 -9.34
C VAL A 103 -3.13 5.20 -9.22
N PHE A 104 -4.01 4.23 -9.43
CA PHE A 104 -3.70 2.80 -9.38
C PHE A 104 -3.87 2.15 -10.75
N ASN A 105 -2.94 1.25 -11.07
CA ASN A 105 -3.07 0.31 -12.18
C ASN A 105 -3.92 -0.92 -11.77
N THR A 106 -5.18 -0.68 -11.45
CA THR A 106 -6.18 -1.69 -11.11
C THR A 106 -7.56 -1.21 -11.59
N TYR A 107 -8.63 -1.94 -11.29
CA TYR A 107 -10.01 -1.54 -11.55
C TYR A 107 -10.91 -1.94 -10.38
N ASP A 108 -12.05 -1.27 -10.22
CA ASP A 108 -12.91 -1.36 -9.04
C ASP A 108 -13.36 -2.78 -8.73
N GLU A 109 -13.79 -3.55 -9.72
CA GLU A 109 -14.31 -4.90 -9.50
C GLU A 109 -13.24 -5.89 -9.03
N LEU A 110 -11.96 -5.65 -9.35
CA LEU A 110 -10.86 -6.54 -8.94
C LEU A 110 -10.54 -6.43 -7.45
N GLU A 111 -10.54 -5.20 -6.93
CA GLU A 111 -10.07 -4.89 -5.58
C GLU A 111 -11.12 -4.13 -4.75
N SER A 112 -12.41 -4.31 -5.05
CA SER A 112 -13.53 -3.53 -4.50
C SER A 112 -13.50 -3.34 -2.98
N GLY A 113 -13.27 -4.40 -2.21
CA GLY A 113 -13.20 -4.31 -0.74
C GLY A 113 -12.11 -3.38 -0.25
N VAL A 114 -10.93 -3.43 -0.88
CA VAL A 114 -9.77 -2.60 -0.58
C VAL A 114 -9.99 -1.17 -1.06
N LEU A 115 -10.47 -1.00 -2.30
CA LEU A 115 -10.69 0.31 -2.90
C LEU A 115 -11.76 1.10 -2.14
N ASN A 116 -12.82 0.45 -1.67
CA ASN A 116 -13.81 1.10 -0.80
C ASN A 116 -13.19 1.66 0.49
N ALA A 117 -12.23 0.94 1.09
CA ALA A 117 -11.49 1.46 2.23
C ALA A 117 -10.61 2.65 1.83
N LEU A 118 -9.87 2.55 0.72
CA LEU A 118 -9.00 3.62 0.25
C LEU A 118 -9.75 4.88 -0.18
N TYR A 119 -10.92 4.76 -0.82
CA TYR A 119 -11.78 5.89 -1.17
C TYR A 119 -12.26 6.65 0.08
N SER A 120 -12.40 5.98 1.22
CA SER A 120 -12.73 6.64 2.48
C SER A 120 -11.55 7.43 3.09
N MET A 121 -10.31 7.08 2.71
CA MET A 121 -9.07 7.69 3.22
C MET A 121 -8.54 8.80 2.31
N PHE A 122 -8.74 8.68 0.99
CA PHE A 122 -8.20 9.58 -0.02
C PHE A 122 -9.34 10.11 -0.90
N PRO A 123 -9.67 11.41 -0.82
CA PRO A 123 -10.75 12.00 -1.60
C PRO A 123 -10.45 12.04 -3.12
N SER A 124 -9.18 11.95 -3.50
CA SER A 124 -8.73 11.97 -4.90
C SER A 124 -7.90 10.71 -5.20
N LEU A 125 -8.61 9.63 -5.48
CA LEU A 125 -8.04 8.33 -5.83
C LEU A 125 -8.74 7.80 -7.08
N TYR A 126 -7.96 7.31 -8.06
CA TYR A 126 -8.49 6.79 -9.32
C TYR A 126 -7.84 5.46 -9.71
N THR A 127 -8.64 4.59 -10.32
CA THR A 127 -8.19 3.35 -10.92
C THR A 127 -8.22 3.47 -12.44
N ILE A 128 -7.09 3.21 -13.12
CA ILE A 128 -6.95 3.37 -14.58
C ILE A 128 -6.49 2.08 -15.28
N GLY A 129 -6.51 0.97 -14.54
CA GLY A 129 -5.99 -0.31 -14.99
C GLY A 129 -7.03 -1.26 -15.56
N PRO A 130 -6.59 -2.45 -16.00
CA PRO A 130 -5.18 -2.79 -16.17
C PRO A 130 -4.60 -2.08 -17.40
N LEU A 131 -3.45 -1.41 -17.24
CA LEU A 131 -2.80 -0.63 -18.31
C LEU A 131 -2.52 -1.49 -19.56
N THR A 132 -2.32 -2.79 -19.40
CA THR A 132 -2.14 -3.75 -20.50
C THR A 132 -3.35 -3.83 -21.43
N SER A 133 -4.57 -3.65 -20.91
CA SER A 133 -5.79 -3.62 -21.74
C SER A 133 -5.87 -2.38 -22.62
N LEU A 134 -5.21 -1.28 -22.25
CA LEU A 134 -5.17 -0.04 -23.03
C LEU A 134 -4.28 -0.16 -24.28
N LEU A 135 -3.27 -1.05 -24.25
CA LEU A 135 -2.35 -1.25 -25.39
C LEU A 135 -3.07 -1.77 -26.64
N ASN A 136 -4.14 -2.54 -26.47
CA ASN A 136 -4.94 -3.09 -27.57
C ASN A 136 -5.96 -2.10 -28.14
N GLN A 137 -6.07 -0.90 -27.57
CA GLN A 137 -7.04 0.13 -27.98
C GLN A 137 -6.41 1.21 -28.86
N THR A 138 -5.09 1.21 -29.03
CA THR A 138 -4.40 2.08 -29.98
C THR A 138 -4.65 1.59 -31.42
N PRO A 139 -5.17 2.44 -32.33
CA PRO A 139 -5.27 2.06 -33.75
C PRO A 139 -3.88 1.65 -34.24
N HIS A 140 -3.77 0.47 -34.85
CA HIS A 140 -2.59 0.13 -35.65
C HIS A 140 -2.56 1.07 -36.86
N ASN A 141 -1.92 2.23 -36.69
CA ASN A 141 -1.50 3.04 -37.82
C ASN A 141 -0.27 2.34 -38.41
N HIS A 142 -0.52 1.41 -39.35
CA HIS A 142 0.47 0.92 -40.30
C HIS A 142 0.43 1.78 -41.57
#